data_AF-A0A435B1L1-F1
#
_entry.id   AF-A0A435B1L1-F1
#
_cell.length_a   1.000
_cell.length_b   1.000
_cell.length_c   1.000
_cell.angle_alpha   90.00
_cell.angle_beta   90.00
_cell.angle_gamma   90.00
#
_symmetry.space_group_name_H-M   'P 1'
#
loop_
_entity.id
_entity.type
_entity.pdbx_description
1 polymer ?
#
loop_
_entity_poly.entity_id
_entity_poly.type
_entity_poly.pdbx_seq_one_letter_code
_entity_poly.pdbx_strand_id
1 'polypeptide(L)' 'MTPFDRPPVGMNLARTSKLVAQAFDAALVEAGGTLPVWVTLLSVKSKELANQRELAGMIGIQGATLTHHLNAMDCP' A
#
# COMPACT_ATOMS: atom_id res chain seq x y z
N MET A 1 -4.96 20.85 31.74
CA MET A 1 -4.30 20.22 30.59
C MET A 1 -4.72 20.97 29.35
N THR A 2 -3.81 21.76 28.79
CA THR A 2 -4.07 22.59 27.61
C THR A 2 -4.05 21.74 26.34
N PRO A 3 -4.63 22.20 25.22
CA PRO A 3 -4.54 21.53 23.92
C PRO A 3 -3.10 21.34 23.40
N PHE A 4 -2.12 22.03 24.00
CA PHE A 4 -0.70 21.94 23.68
C PHE A 4 0.04 20.85 24.48
N ASP A 5 -0.58 20.29 25.52
CA ASP A 5 0.03 19.27 26.39
C ASP A 5 0.01 17.88 25.72
N ARG A 6 -0.59 17.76 24.53
CA ARG A 6 -0.71 16.53 23.74
C ARG A 6 -0.44 16.84 22.28
N PRO A 7 0.27 15.97 21.54
CA PRO A 7 0.43 16.17 20.10
C PRO A 7 -0.95 16.22 19.44
N PRO A 8 -1.17 17.11 18.45
CA PRO A 8 -2.42 17.15 17.70
C PRO A 8 -2.75 15.78 17.11
N VAL A 9 -4.04 15.44 17.06
CA VAL A 9 -4.50 14.13 16.55
C VAL A 9 -3.97 13.84 15.15
N GLY A 10 -3.88 14.85 14.27
CA GLY A 10 -3.32 14.69 12.92
C GLY A 10 -1.84 14.32 12.93
N MET A 11 -1.06 14.82 13.88
CA MET A 11 0.36 14.46 14.02
C MET A 11 0.52 13.02 14.51
N ASN A 12 -0.30 12.61 15.48
CA ASN A 12 -0.31 11.23 15.94
C ASN A 12 -0.74 10.28 14.82
N LEU A 13 -1.80 10.61 14.07
CA LEU A 13 -2.25 9.82 12.93
C LEU A 13 -1.14 9.67 11.89
N ALA A 14 -0.48 10.76 11.49
CA ALA A 14 0.61 10.70 10.51
C ALA A 14 1.78 9.81 10.98
N ARG A 15 2.18 9.91 12.25
CA ARG A 15 3.24 9.07 12.84
C ARG A 15 2.82 7.61 12.88
N THR A 16 1.62 7.33 13.34
CA THR A 16 1.07 5.96 13.40
C THR A 16 0.97 5.35 12.00
N SER A 17 0.42 6.08 11.03
CA SER A 17 0.33 5.62 9.63
C SER A 17 1.70 5.29 9.05
N LYS A 18 2.73 6.11 9.33
CA LYS A 18 4.10 5.83 8.88
C LYS A 18 4.63 4.53 9.48
N LEU A 19 4.48 4.33 10.79
CA LEU A 19 4.95 3.11 11.46
C LEU A 19 4.22 1.86 10.96
N VAL A 20 2.91 1.95 10.78
CA VAL A 20 2.09 0.84 10.24
C VAL A 20 2.49 0.52 8.80
N ALA A 21 2.68 1.52 7.94
CA ALA A 21 3.12 1.31 6.56
C ALA A 21 4.48 0.60 6.51
N GLN A 22 5.45 1.05 7.31
CA GLN A 22 6.77 0.41 7.39
C GLN A 22 6.71 -1.04 7.89
N ALA A 23 5.89 -1.31 8.91
CA ALA A 23 5.70 -2.66 9.42
C ALA A 23 5.02 -3.58 8.41
N PHE A 24 4.05 -3.04 7.66
CA PHE A 24 3.37 -3.79 6.62
C PHE A 24 4.29 -4.10 5.44
N ASP A 25 5.07 -3.11 4.97
CA ASP A 25 6.07 -3.31 3.93
C ASP A 25 7.09 -4.38 4.34
N ALA A 26 7.57 -4.36 5.59
CA ALA A 26 8.47 -5.37 6.12
C ALA A 26 7.84 -6.78 6.09
N ALA A 27 6.60 -6.91 6.55
CA ALA A 27 5.89 -8.20 6.53
C ALA A 27 5.65 -8.73 5.11
N LEU A 28 5.40 -7.83 4.14
CA LEU A 28 5.28 -8.21 2.73
C LEU A 28 6.62 -8.73 2.20
N VAL A 29 7.73 -8.05 2.49
CA VAL A 29 9.06 -8.47 2.07
C VAL A 29 9.43 -9.83 2.68
N GLU A 30 9.13 -10.06 3.96
CA GLU A 30 9.33 -11.37 4.61
C GLU A 30 8.56 -12.50 3.92
N ALA A 31 7.37 -12.19 3.39
CA ALA A 31 6.57 -13.11 2.58
C ALA A 31 7.01 -13.20 1.10
N GLY A 32 8.10 -12.52 0.71
CA GLY A 32 8.57 -12.47 -0.68
C GLY A 32 7.74 -11.59 -1.61
N GLY A 33 6.93 -10.68 -1.06
CA GLY A 33 5.99 -9.83 -1.79
C GLY A 33 6.27 -8.33 -1.67
N THR A 34 5.44 -7.55 -2.35
CA THR A 34 5.42 -6.08 -2.29
C THR A 34 3.98 -5.58 -2.24
N LEU A 35 3.78 -4.30 -1.86
CA LEU A 35 2.45 -3.71 -1.79
C LEU A 35 1.66 -3.79 -3.12
N PRO A 36 2.24 -3.47 -4.30
CA PRO A 36 1.56 -3.62 -5.58
C PRO A 36 1.15 -5.06 -5.90
N VAL A 37 1.99 -6.03 -5.55
CA VAL A 37 1.67 -7.47 -5.70
C VAL A 37 0.48 -7.84 -4.81
N TRP A 38 0.49 -7.41 -3.55
CA TRP A 38 -0.56 -7.74 -2.59
C TRP A 38 -1.92 -7.15 -2.99
N VAL A 39 -2.00 -5.88 -3.41
CA VAL A 39 -3.26 -5.26 -3.85
C VAL A 39 -3.79 -5.91 -5.12
N THR A 40 -2.91 -6.31 -6.04
CA THR A 40 -3.30 -7.07 -7.24
C THR A 40 -3.90 -8.43 -6.85
N LEU A 41 -3.22 -9.19 -6.00
CA LEU A 41 -3.71 -10.49 -5.53
C LEU A 41 -5.02 -10.36 -4.73
N LEU A 42 -5.18 -9.29 -3.95
CA LEU A 42 -6.38 -9.01 -3.19
C LEU A 42 -7.58 -8.74 -4.11
N SER A 43 -7.40 -7.94 -5.17
CA SER A 43 -8.42 -7.67 -6.20
C SER A 43 -8.84 -8.96 -6.93
N VAL A 44 -7.88 -9.81 -7.29
CA VAL A 44 -8.17 -11.12 -7.88
C VAL A 44 -8.95 -12.00 -6.88
N LYS A 45 -8.52 -12.06 -5.63
CA LYS A 45 -9.15 -12.86 -4.57
C LYS A 45 -10.57 -12.38 -4.23
N SER A 46 -10.81 -11.07 -4.22
CA SER A 46 -12.12 -10.47 -3.91
C SER A 46 -13.12 -10.58 -5.08
N LYS A 47 -12.66 -10.99 -6.27
CA LYS A 47 -13.42 -10.94 -7.54
C LYS A 47 -13.84 -9.52 -7.95
N GLU A 48 -13.28 -8.49 -7.34
CA GLU A 48 -13.41 -7.12 -7.82
C GLU A 48 -12.30 -6.88 -8.84
N LEU A 49 -12.59 -7.18 -10.12
CA LEU A 49 -11.67 -6.95 -11.22
C LEU A 49 -11.48 -5.45 -11.42
N ALA A 50 -10.46 -4.90 -10.79
CA ALA A 50 -10.03 -3.52 -10.99
C ALA A 50 -9.00 -3.45 -12.12
N ASN A 51 -9.11 -2.45 -12.98
CA ASN A 51 -8.10 -2.21 -14.00
C ASN A 51 -6.83 -1.58 -13.40
N GLN A 52 -5.74 -1.55 -14.15
CA GLN A 52 -4.43 -1.06 -13.67
C GLN A 52 -4.47 0.38 -13.13
N ARG A 53 -5.31 1.27 -13.70
CA ARG A 53 -5.42 2.65 -13.20
C ARG A 53 -6.11 2.71 -11.85
N GLU A 54 -7.14 1.90 -11.66
CA GLU A 54 -7.88 1.81 -10.40
C GLU A 54 -6.99 1.25 -9.29
N LEU A 55 -6.28 0.16 -9.56
CA LEU A 55 -5.34 -0.45 -8.62
C LEU A 55 -4.20 0.51 -8.24
N ALA A 56 -3.66 1.26 -9.20
CA ALA A 56 -2.63 2.26 -8.94
C ALA A 56 -3.17 3.41 -8.06
N GLY A 57 -4.42 3.84 -8.30
CA GLY A 57 -5.11 4.84 -7.49
C GLY A 57 -5.31 4.41 -6.04
N MET A 58 -5.61 3.13 -5.77
CA MET A 58 -5.80 2.60 -4.41
C MET A 58 -4.57 2.74 -3.51
N ILE A 59 -3.37 2.74 -4.10
CA ILE A 59 -2.10 2.86 -3.36
C ILE A 59 -1.34 4.16 -3.66
N GLY A 60 -1.97 5.11 -4.36
CA GLY A 60 -1.41 6.44 -4.61
C GLY A 60 -0.19 6.46 -5.54
N ILE A 61 -0.06 5.48 -6.45
CA ILE A 61 1.02 5.43 -7.44
C ILE A 61 0.51 5.75 -8.84
N GLN A 62 1.45 6.04 -9.76
CA GLN A 62 1.13 6.18 -11.17
C GLN A 62 0.86 4.81 -11.81
N GLY A 63 -0.10 4.76 -12.75
CA GLY A 63 -0.42 3.52 -13.47
C GLY A 63 0.79 2.86 -14.14
N ALA A 64 1.72 3.65 -14.69
CA ALA A 64 2.94 3.13 -15.31
C ALA A 64 3.84 2.34 -14.32
N THR A 65 3.91 2.77 -13.06
CA THR A 65 4.62 2.06 -12.00
C THR A 65 3.97 0.71 -11.72
N LEU A 66 2.63 0.66 -11.68
CA LEU A 66 1.92 -0.61 -11.51
C LEU A 66 2.13 -1.55 -12.70
N THR A 67 2.10 -1.05 -13.94
CA THR A 67 2.37 -1.86 -15.13
C THR A 67 3.76 -2.52 -15.05
N HIS A 68 4.77 -1.80 -14.57
CA HIS A 68 6.10 -2.37 -14.34
C HIS A 68 6.08 -3.53 -13.33
N HIS A 69 5.37 -3.37 -12.20
CA HIS A 69 5.22 -4.43 -11.20
C HIS A 69 4.47 -5.66 -11.73
N LEU A 70 3.40 -5.47 -12.50
CA LEU A 70 2.64 -6.58 -13.10
C LEU A 70 3.50 -7.36 -14.10
N ASN A 71 4.24 -6.66 -14.97
CA ASN A 71 5.16 -7.32 -15.90
C ASN A 71 6.25 -8.15 -15.18
N ALA A 72 6.70 -7.70 -14.00
CA ALA A 72 7.64 -8.45 -13.19
C ALA A 72 7.02 -9.70 -12.55
N MET A 73 5.70 -9.72 -12.30
CA MET A 73 4.98 -10.89 -11.79
C MET A 73 4.74 -11.95 -12.86
N ASP A 74 4.52 -11.55 -14.11
CA ASP A 74 4.24 -12.45 -15.24
C ASP A 74 5.53 -12.99 -15.90
N CYS A 75 6.69 -12.52 -15.48
CA CYS A 75 7.98 -13.00 -15.99
C CYS A 75 8.32 -14.37 -15.38
N PRO A 76 8.65 -15.39 -16.20
CA PRO A 76 8.87 -16.78 -15.76
C PRO A 76 10.15 -16.99 -14.94
#